data_AF-A0AAW2JNW2-F1
#
_entry.id   AF-A0AAW2JNW2-F1
#
_cell.length_a   1.000
_cell.length_b   1.000
_cell.length_c   1.000
_cell.angle_alpha   90.00
_cell.angle_beta   90.00
_cell.angle_gamma   90.00
#
_symmetry.space_group_name_H-M   'P 1'
#
loop_
_entity.id
_entity.type
_entity.pdbx_description
1 polymer ?
#
loop_
_entity_poly.entity_id
_entity_poly.type
_entity_poly.pdbx_seq_one_letter_code
_entity_poly.pdbx_strand_id
1 'polypeptide(L)'
;MSKNPLTVILDNNKFNGTNYIDLLRNLRIVLDYENQGYIMDKSLPQTLLDGSSSEERETFESWHADHRKVRSIILASMSNDVQKQYDRLEDVASILQRMKEVYAIPDRHTRYVTTKEFFRAKMTEGSSVQEHGVKMLSLVEKLEDLKSWA
;
A
#
# COMPACT_ATOMS: atom_id res chain seq x y z
N MET A 1 19.22 -13.80 -17.41
CA MET A 1 18.64 -12.45 -17.30
C MET A 1 18.54 -12.11 -15.81
N SER A 2 19.09 -10.98 -15.37
CA SER A 2 18.87 -10.50 -13.99
C SER A 2 17.38 -10.17 -13.83
N LYS A 3 16.76 -10.63 -12.73
CA LYS A 3 15.38 -10.24 -12.41
C LYS A 3 15.34 -8.75 -12.07
N ASN A 4 14.31 -8.03 -12.53
CA ASN A 4 14.08 -6.65 -12.15
C ASN A 4 13.86 -6.58 -10.63
N PRO A 5 14.61 -5.75 -9.87
CA PRO A 5 14.43 -5.62 -8.42
C PRO A 5 12.98 -5.36 -8.00
N LEU A 6 12.21 -4.64 -8.81
CA LEU A 6 10.80 -4.34 -8.54
C LEU A 6 9.91 -5.59 -8.64
N THR A 7 10.15 -6.44 -9.64
CA THR A 7 9.40 -7.70 -9.76
C THR A 7 9.77 -8.67 -8.63
N VAL A 8 11.03 -8.65 -8.19
CA VAL A 8 11.50 -9.43 -7.03
C VAL A 8 10.80 -8.99 -5.74
N ILE A 9 10.60 -7.68 -5.53
CA ILE A 9 9.89 -7.17 -4.35
C ILE A 9 8.46 -7.71 -4.30
N LEU A 10 7.73 -7.68 -5.43
CA LEU A 10 6.35 -8.18 -5.50
C LEU A 10 6.27 -9.71 -5.37
N ASP A 11 7.20 -10.43 -5.99
CA ASP A 11 7.26 -11.90 -5.91
C ASP A 11 7.55 -12.39 -4.48
N ASN A 12 8.51 -11.76 -3.80
CA ASN A 12 8.91 -12.17 -2.45
C ASN A 12 7.92 -11.74 -1.36
N ASN A 13 7.10 -10.72 -1.63
CA ASN A 13 6.17 -10.13 -0.66
C ASN A 13 4.72 -10.20 -1.14
N LYS A 14 4.34 -11.32 -1.76
CA LYS A 14 2.96 -11.51 -2.21
C LYS A 14 1.98 -11.28 -1.07
N PHE A 15 0.91 -10.56 -1.38
CA PHE A 15 -0.16 -10.31 -0.43
C PHE A 15 -0.95 -11.57 -0.17
N ASN A 16 -1.01 -11.96 1.11
CA ASN A 16 -1.66 -13.18 1.59
C ASN A 16 -2.75 -12.90 2.64
N GLY A 17 -3.15 -11.63 2.78
CA GLY A 17 -4.16 -11.20 3.76
C GLY A 17 -3.60 -10.80 5.13
N THR A 18 -2.33 -11.09 5.45
CA THR A 18 -1.75 -10.72 6.76
C THR A 18 -0.77 -9.56 6.68
N ASN A 19 -0.26 -9.23 5.49
CA ASN A 19 0.80 -8.26 5.25
C ASN A 19 0.31 -7.00 4.52
N TYR A 20 -0.85 -6.47 4.92
CA TYR A 20 -1.50 -5.33 4.24
C TYR A 20 -0.64 -4.07 4.17
N ILE A 21 0.03 -3.71 5.28
CA ILE A 21 0.89 -2.51 5.32
C ILE A 21 2.12 -2.68 4.42
N ASP A 22 2.72 -3.87 4.42
CA ASP A 22 3.88 -4.15 3.57
C ASP A 22 3.49 -4.16 2.09
N LEU A 23 2.30 -4.67 1.75
CA LEU A 23 1.76 -4.56 0.41
C LEU A 23 1.65 -3.09 -0.03
N LEU A 24 1.02 -2.22 0.77
CA LEU A 24 0.88 -0.80 0.42
C LEU A 24 2.24 -0.14 0.19
N ARG A 25 3.21 -0.41 1.06
CA ARG A 25 4.58 0.11 0.93
C ARG A 25 5.24 -0.38 -0.37
N ASN A 26 5.15 -1.67 -0.66
CA ASN A 26 5.75 -2.26 -1.86
C ASN A 26 5.09 -1.76 -3.14
N LEU A 27 3.76 -1.63 -3.16
CA LEU A 27 3.04 -1.03 -4.28
C LEU A 27 3.48 0.42 -4.49
N ARG A 28 3.62 1.21 -3.44
CA ARG A 28 4.07 2.61 -3.57
C ARG A 28 5.45 2.70 -4.21
N ILE A 29 6.40 1.87 -3.78
CA ILE A 29 7.75 1.82 -4.37
C ILE A 29 7.70 1.48 -5.87
N VAL A 30 6.93 0.45 -6.25
CA VAL A 30 6.84 0.02 -7.65
C VAL A 30 6.13 1.07 -8.51
N LEU A 31 5.02 1.62 -8.02
CA LEU A 31 4.22 2.58 -8.79
C LEU A 31 4.89 3.95 -8.89
N ASP A 32 5.63 4.38 -7.87
CA ASP A 32 6.40 5.62 -7.95
C ASP A 32 7.54 5.49 -8.98
N TYR A 33 8.18 4.32 -9.07
CA TYR A 33 9.18 4.05 -10.12
C TYR A 33 8.57 4.13 -11.54
N GLU A 34 7.36 3.60 -11.72
CA GLU A 34 6.64 3.63 -13.01
C GLU A 34 5.97 4.98 -13.30
N ASN A 35 6.08 5.98 -12.41
CA ASN A 35 5.38 7.27 -12.46
C ASN A 35 3.84 7.14 -12.42
N GLN A 36 3.32 6.12 -11.75
CA GLN A 36 1.90 5.76 -11.70
C GLN A 36 1.30 5.82 -10.29
N GLY A 37 2.07 6.22 -9.28
CA GLY A 37 1.59 6.33 -7.89
C GLY A 37 0.32 7.18 -7.74
N TYR A 38 0.14 8.17 -8.62
CA TYR A 38 -1.03 9.05 -8.64
C TYR A 38 -2.37 8.31 -8.87
N ILE A 39 -2.36 7.12 -9.48
CA ILE A 39 -3.56 6.31 -9.70
C ILE A 39 -4.14 5.78 -8.38
N MET A 40 -3.32 5.58 -7.35
CA MET A 40 -3.81 5.14 -6.04
C MET A 40 -4.53 6.26 -5.28
N ASP A 41 -4.18 7.52 -5.55
CA ASP A 41 -4.61 8.68 -4.77
C ASP A 41 -5.75 9.44 -5.44
N LYS A 42 -5.81 9.43 -6.79
CA LYS A 42 -6.78 10.19 -7.57
C LYS A 42 -7.98 9.34 -7.95
N SER A 43 -9.15 9.97 -7.93
CA SER A 43 -10.38 9.40 -8.48
C SER A 43 -10.31 9.30 -10.01
N LEU A 44 -11.17 8.44 -10.56
CA LEU A 44 -11.41 8.32 -12.01
C LEU A 44 -11.61 9.72 -12.63
N PRO A 45 -10.93 10.07 -13.74
CA PRO A 45 -11.17 11.31 -14.46
C PRO A 45 -12.61 11.37 -14.98
N GLN A 46 -13.13 12.59 -15.09
CA GLN A 46 -14.46 12.82 -15.66
C GLN A 46 -14.50 12.37 -17.12
N THR A 47 -15.65 11.88 -17.56
CA THR A 47 -15.89 11.49 -18.96
C THR A 47 -15.69 12.69 -19.87
N LEU A 48 -14.96 12.49 -20.98
CA LEU A 48 -14.78 13.49 -22.03
C LEU A 48 -16.14 13.95 -22.59
N LEU A 49 -16.27 15.25 -22.86
CA LEU A 49 -17.46 15.84 -23.47
C LEU A 49 -17.25 16.04 -24.98
N ASP A 50 -18.35 16.14 -25.72
CA ASP A 50 -18.32 16.56 -27.12
C ASP A 50 -17.82 18.00 -27.21
N GLY A 51 -16.55 18.15 -27.59
CA GLY A 51 -15.82 19.42 -27.59
C GLY A 51 -14.50 19.40 -26.82
N SER A 52 -14.19 18.31 -26.11
CA SER A 52 -12.91 18.17 -25.40
C SER A 52 -11.70 18.33 -26.34
N SER A 53 -10.68 19.02 -25.85
CA SER A 53 -9.46 19.32 -26.61
C SER A 53 -8.66 18.04 -26.90
N SER A 54 -7.69 18.13 -27.82
CA SER A 54 -6.81 17.00 -28.10
C SER A 54 -5.99 16.59 -26.87
N GLU A 55 -5.54 17.57 -26.09
CA GLU A 55 -4.75 17.39 -24.88
C GLU A 55 -5.58 16.74 -23.76
N GLU A 56 -6.85 17.10 -23.62
CA GLU A 56 -7.78 16.46 -22.67
C GLU A 56 -7.99 14.98 -23.00
N ARG A 57 -8.15 14.67 -24.29
CA ARG A 57 -8.29 13.28 -24.77
C ARG A 57 -7.04 12.45 -24.50
N GLU A 58 -5.87 12.99 -24.81
CA GLU A 58 -4.59 12.32 -24.55
C GLU A 58 -4.40 12.05 -23.06
N THR A 59 -4.72 13.03 -22.20
CA THR A 59 -4.65 12.87 -20.75
C THR A 59 -5.60 11.78 -20.25
N PHE A 60 -6.84 11.75 -20.76
CA PHE A 60 -7.83 10.74 -20.42
C PHE A 60 -7.40 9.32 -20.83
N GLU A 61 -6.90 9.16 -22.06
CA GLU A 61 -6.41 7.88 -22.57
C GLU A 61 -5.19 7.37 -21.80
N SER A 62 -4.23 8.27 -21.53
CA SER A 62 -3.04 7.99 -20.73
C SER A 62 -3.41 7.52 -19.32
N TRP A 63 -4.34 8.24 -18.66
CA TRP A 63 -4.85 7.86 -17.35
C TRP A 63 -5.45 6.44 -17.37
N HIS A 64 -6.29 6.11 -18.36
CA HIS A 64 -6.88 4.78 -18.47
C HIS A 64 -5.85 3.69 -18.75
N ALA A 65 -4.80 3.99 -19.50
CA ALA A 65 -3.69 3.06 -19.74
C ALA A 65 -2.93 2.78 -18.45
N ASP A 66 -2.59 3.81 -17.69
CA ASP A 66 -1.92 3.68 -16.39
C ASP A 66 -2.82 2.97 -15.38
N HIS A 67 -4.10 3.30 -15.33
CA HIS A 67 -5.07 2.61 -14.47
C HIS A 67 -5.11 1.10 -14.72
N ARG A 68 -5.12 0.66 -15.98
CA ARG A 68 -5.05 -0.78 -16.33
C ARG A 68 -3.75 -1.42 -15.88
N LYS A 69 -2.62 -0.72 -16.00
CA LYS A 69 -1.30 -1.21 -15.54
C LYS A 69 -1.28 -1.35 -14.02
N VAL A 70 -1.68 -0.31 -13.28
CA VAL A 70 -1.73 -0.32 -11.81
C VAL A 70 -2.62 -1.44 -11.29
N ARG A 71 -3.81 -1.61 -11.88
CA ARG A 71 -4.70 -2.74 -11.56
C ARG A 71 -3.99 -4.09 -11.74
N SER A 72 -3.27 -4.26 -12.85
CA SER A 72 -2.53 -5.49 -13.13
C SER A 72 -1.41 -5.73 -12.11
N ILE A 73 -0.68 -4.68 -11.72
CA ILE A 73 0.36 -4.75 -10.70
C ILE A 73 -0.23 -5.15 -9.34
N ILE A 74 -1.33 -4.52 -8.93
CA ILE A 74 -2.03 -4.85 -7.67
C ILE A 74 -2.44 -6.32 -7.67
N LEU A 75 -3.11 -6.81 -8.72
CA LEU A 75 -3.55 -8.20 -8.79
C LEU A 75 -2.36 -9.19 -8.86
N ALA A 76 -1.29 -8.86 -9.58
CA ALA A 76 -0.10 -9.70 -9.67
C ALA A 76 0.67 -9.79 -8.35
N SER A 77 0.59 -8.74 -7.52
CA SER A 77 1.19 -8.72 -6.18
C SER A 77 0.45 -9.61 -5.17
N MET A 78 -0.68 -10.22 -5.54
CA MET A 78 -1.46 -11.08 -4.66
C MET A 78 -1.08 -12.56 -4.80
N SER A 79 -1.31 -13.31 -3.74
CA SER A 79 -1.44 -14.77 -3.78
C SER A 79 -2.69 -15.17 -4.58
N ASN A 80 -2.68 -16.36 -5.19
CA ASN A 80 -3.75 -16.77 -6.11
C ASN A 80 -5.13 -16.83 -5.46
N ASP A 81 -5.20 -17.20 -4.17
CA ASP A 81 -6.41 -17.27 -3.37
C ASP A 81 -6.98 -15.90 -3.03
N VAL A 82 -6.12 -14.90 -2.78
CA VAL A 82 -6.54 -13.52 -2.60
C VAL A 82 -6.92 -12.89 -3.94
N GLN A 83 -6.10 -13.08 -4.98
CA GLN A 83 -6.32 -12.51 -6.31
C GLN A 83 -7.71 -12.81 -6.87
N LYS A 84 -8.20 -14.06 -6.73
CA LYS A 84 -9.54 -14.50 -7.16
C LYS A 84 -10.70 -13.72 -6.51
N GLN A 85 -10.47 -13.06 -5.38
CA GLN A 85 -11.49 -12.26 -4.70
C GLN A 85 -11.62 -10.85 -5.29
N TYR A 86 -10.60 -10.40 -6.03
CA TYR A 86 -10.47 -9.04 -6.55
C TYR A 86 -10.40 -8.98 -8.09
N ASP A 87 -10.16 -10.10 -8.78
CA ASP A 87 -9.96 -10.17 -10.24
C ASP A 87 -11.15 -9.67 -11.09
N ARG A 88 -12.36 -9.69 -10.55
CA ARG A 88 -13.59 -9.15 -11.18
C ARG A 88 -13.80 -7.66 -10.96
N LEU A 89 -13.06 -7.02 -10.05
CA LEU A 89 -13.18 -5.58 -9.81
C LEU A 89 -12.38 -4.85 -10.89
N GLU A 90 -13.04 -3.98 -11.65
CA GLU A 90 -12.41 -3.25 -12.76
C GLU A 90 -11.67 -1.99 -12.31
N ASP A 91 -12.08 -1.41 -11.19
CA ASP A 91 -11.62 -0.13 -10.67
C ASP A 91 -10.59 -0.29 -9.53
N VAL A 92 -9.48 0.45 -9.60
CA VAL A 92 -8.41 0.41 -8.59
C VAL A 92 -8.90 0.92 -7.24
N ALA A 93 -9.70 2.00 -7.22
CA ALA A 93 -10.19 2.56 -5.96
C ALA A 93 -11.08 1.56 -5.21
N SER A 94 -11.93 0.83 -5.93
CA SER A 94 -12.79 -0.23 -5.39
C SER A 94 -11.98 -1.39 -4.81
N ILE A 95 -10.89 -1.79 -5.48
CA ILE A 95 -9.97 -2.82 -4.96
C ILE A 95 -9.32 -2.35 -3.64
N LEU A 96 -8.73 -1.16 -3.65
CA LEU A 96 -8.03 -0.60 -2.49
C LEU A 96 -8.97 -0.38 -1.31
N GLN A 97 -10.18 0.14 -1.56
CA GLN A 97 -11.19 0.35 -0.53
C GLN A 97 -11.61 -0.96 0.13
N ARG A 98 -11.93 -1.99 -0.67
CA ARG A 98 -12.30 -3.30 -0.13
C ARG A 98 -11.14 -3.96 0.61
N MET A 99 -9.91 -3.81 0.15
CA MET A 99 -8.74 -4.31 0.88
C MET A 99 -8.57 -3.61 2.22
N LYS A 100 -8.77 -2.29 2.27
CA LYS A 100 -8.73 -1.51 3.51
C LYS A 100 -9.79 -2.00 4.50
N GLU A 101 -11.02 -2.19 4.05
CA GLU A 101 -12.12 -2.67 4.91
C GLU A 101 -11.87 -4.05 5.51
N VAL A 102 -11.25 -4.95 4.74
CA VAL A 102 -11.04 -6.35 5.16
C VAL A 102 -9.75 -6.52 5.96
N TYR A 103 -8.67 -5.86 5.57
CA TYR A 103 -7.32 -6.16 6.05
C TYR A 103 -6.63 -5.03 6.79
N ALA A 104 -7.13 -3.79 6.71
CA ALA A 104 -6.56 -2.74 7.54
C ALA A 104 -6.90 -3.02 9.01
N ILE A 105 -5.87 -3.12 9.83
CA ILE A 105 -6.05 -3.20 11.28
C ILE A 105 -6.57 -1.83 11.73
N PRO A 106 -7.72 -1.75 12.42
CA PRO A 106 -8.23 -0.47 12.89
C PRO A 106 -7.19 0.26 13.71
N ASP A 107 -7.02 1.57 13.47
CA ASP A 107 -6.02 2.40 14.15
C ASP A 107 -6.14 2.30 15.67
N ARG A 108 -7.35 2.14 16.19
CA ARG A 108 -7.59 1.92 17.62
C ARG A 108 -6.94 0.64 18.14
N HIS A 109 -7.04 -0.46 17.39
CA HIS A 109 -6.42 -1.72 17.76
C HIS A 109 -4.90 -1.65 17.62
N THR A 110 -4.39 -1.10 16.50
CA THR A 110 -2.95 -0.91 16.28
C THR A 110 -2.35 -0.02 17.36
N ARG A 111 -3.04 1.07 17.73
CA ARG A 111 -2.65 1.98 18.81
C ARG A 111 -2.62 1.25 20.15
N TYR A 112 -3.69 0.52 20.49
CA TYR A 112 -3.74 -0.25 21.74
C TYR A 112 -2.58 -1.25 21.84
N VAL A 113 -2.33 -2.05 20.80
CA VAL A 113 -1.24 -3.04 20.78
C VAL A 113 0.13 -2.36 20.89
N THR A 114 0.36 -1.30 20.11
CA THR A 114 1.66 -0.58 20.11
C THR A 114 1.91 0.12 21.44
N THR A 115 0.89 0.79 22.01
CA THR A 115 0.98 1.40 23.34
C THR A 115 1.23 0.35 24.42
N LYS A 116 0.54 -0.80 24.36
CA LYS A 116 0.74 -1.91 25.29
C LYS A 116 2.15 -2.49 25.19
N GLU A 117 2.70 -2.62 23.98
CA GLU A 117 4.08 -3.07 23.79
C GLU A 117 5.07 -2.05 24.34
N PHE A 118 4.89 -0.76 24.04
CA PHE A 118 5.73 0.34 24.53
C PHE A 118 5.80 0.35 26.07
N PHE A 119 4.66 0.31 26.76
CA PHE A 119 4.64 0.28 28.24
C PHE A 119 5.19 -1.01 28.84
N ARG A 120 5.19 -2.11 28.09
CA ARG A 120 5.72 -3.41 28.55
C ARG A 120 7.19 -3.61 28.19
N ALA A 121 7.73 -2.80 27.29
CA ALA A 121 9.11 -2.89 26.88
C ALA A 121 10.01 -2.60 28.08
N LYS A 122 10.69 -3.63 28.56
CA LYS A 122 11.74 -3.53 29.58
C LYS A 122 13.04 -3.96 28.95
N MET A 123 14.12 -3.26 29.28
CA MET A 123 15.45 -3.67 28.90
C MET A 123 15.82 -4.92 29.72
N THR A 124 16.30 -5.96 29.04
CA THR A 124 16.78 -7.17 29.71
C THR A 124 18.14 -6.90 30.34
N GLU A 125 18.39 -7.43 31.53
CA GLU A 125 19.68 -7.29 32.19
C GLU A 125 20.81 -7.86 31.30
N GLY A 126 21.89 -7.09 31.14
CA GLY A 126 22.99 -7.45 30.24
C GLY A 126 22.74 -7.23 28.73
N SER A 127 21.56 -6.73 28.32
CA SER A 127 21.29 -6.41 26.91
C SER A 127 21.80 -5.01 26.51
N SER A 128 21.92 -4.79 25.19
CA SER A 128 22.40 -3.53 24.63
C SER A 128 21.38 -2.39 24.80
N VAL A 129 21.82 -1.28 25.40
CA VAL A 129 21.02 -0.05 25.52
C VAL A 129 20.67 0.51 24.14
N GLN A 130 21.58 0.40 23.18
CA GLN A 130 21.37 0.92 21.82
C GLN A 130 20.26 0.15 21.10
N GLU A 131 20.29 -1.19 21.17
CA GLU A 131 19.25 -2.03 20.55
C GLU A 131 17.89 -1.77 21.18
N HIS A 132 17.85 -1.64 22.50
CA HIS A 132 16.63 -1.25 23.21
C HIS A 132 16.14 0.14 22.78
N GLY A 133 17.04 1.12 22.65
CA GLY A 133 16.73 2.46 22.16
C GLY A 133 16.12 2.47 20.76
N VAL A 134 16.68 1.70 19.82
CA VAL A 134 16.14 1.54 18.46
C VAL A 134 14.75 0.92 18.49
N LYS A 135 14.54 -0.12 19.32
CA LYS A 135 13.22 -0.72 19.49
C LYS A 135 12.20 0.31 20.01
N MET A 136 12.57 1.07 21.05
CA MET A 136 11.68 2.08 21.62
C MET A 136 11.36 3.19 20.63
N LEU A 137 12.35 3.65 19.85
CA LEU A 137 12.15 4.64 18.79
C LEU A 137 11.15 4.15 17.74
N SER A 138 11.29 2.91 17.26
CA SER A 138 10.37 2.34 16.28
C SER A 138 8.91 2.26 16.77
N LEU A 139 8.71 2.05 18.08
CA LEU A 139 7.38 2.05 18.69
C LEU A 139 6.78 3.47 18.80
N VAL A 140 7.62 4.48 19.03
CA VAL A 140 7.21 5.89 19.06
C VAL A 140 6.81 6.36 17.66
N GLU A 141 7.65 6.13 16.66
CA GLU A 141 7.37 6.49 15.26
C GLU A 141 6.04 5.87 14.80
N LYS A 142 5.83 4.58 15.10
CA LYS A 142 4.56 3.89 14.80
C LYS A 142 3.34 4.52 15.50
N LEU A 143 3.50 5.07 16.70
CA LEU A 143 2.42 5.78 17.41
C LEU A 143 2.17 7.18 16.84
N GLU A 144 3.19 7.84 16.32
CA GLU A 144 3.08 9.15 15.66
C GLU A 144 2.36 9.04 14.31
N ASP A 145 2.67 8.02 13.51
CA ASP A 145 1.99 7.77 12.23
C ASP A 145 0.47 7.60 12.40
N LEU A 146 0.03 6.99 13.50
CA LEU A 146 -1.38 6.79 13.84
C LEU A 146 -2.11 8.08 14.27
N LYS A 147 -1.42 9.22 14.41
CA LYS A 147 -2.03 10.53 14.72
C LYS A 147 -2.36 11.35 13.47
N SER A 148 -1.85 10.98 12.29
CA SER A 148 -1.81 11.85 11.10
C SER A 148 -3.13 12.05 10.33
N TRP A 149 -4.28 11.58 10.85
CA TRP A 149 -5.60 11.72 10.19
C TRP A 149 -6.73 12.15 11.15
N ALA A 150 -6.39 12.88 12.22
CA ALA A 150 -7.37 13.50 13.12
C ALA A 150 -7.72 14.94 12.70
#